data_AF-A0AAV5UDJ2-F1
#
_entry.id   AF-A0AAV5UDJ2-F1
#
_cell.length_a   1.000
_cell.length_b   1.000
_cell.length_c   1.000
_cell.angle_alpha   90.00
_cell.angle_beta   90.00
_cell.angle_gamma   90.00
#
_symmetry.space_group_name_H-M   'P 1'
#
loop_
_entity.id
_entity.type
_entity.pdbx_description
1 polymer ?
#
loop_
_entity_poly.entity_id
_entity_poly.type
_entity_poly.pdbx_seq_one_letter_code
_entity_poly.pdbx_strand_id
1 'polypeptide(L)'
;LILSRMADELEGDVMNAPEEDEIEIVWENLVRAGDNAAQMQQLDRRQEELFWNGLFDRMDVERDRLRRIGREIEELGEIFLLPPPPPPFHPPPRMPHPPTRPVIRRRGAVTEGMIREAQNLREMDARNTSYIRYSRDCTVCATKNPHQRAVYSNCGHIVCYPCAVDNARSGATGDKCVFCRSTSAFVKLFEEECGEEE
;
A
#
# COMPACT_ATOMS: atom_id res chain seq x y z
N LEU A 1 28.10 11.78 19.92
CA LEU A 1 28.61 10.40 19.76
C LEU A 1 29.75 10.31 18.74
N ILE A 2 29.65 10.91 17.54
CA ILE A 2 30.77 10.96 16.59
C ILE A 2 31.94 11.84 17.10
N LEU A 3 31.64 12.98 17.73
CA LEU A 3 32.67 13.89 18.26
C LEU A 3 33.46 13.33 19.45
N SER A 4 32.90 12.40 20.23
CA SER A 4 33.66 11.75 21.32
C SER A 4 34.66 10.72 20.81
N ARG A 5 34.40 10.12 19.63
CA ARG A 5 35.25 9.08 19.08
C ARG A 5 36.50 9.62 18.39
N MET A 6 36.49 10.90 17.99
CA MET A 6 37.67 11.57 17.43
C MET A 6 38.63 12.08 18.50
N ALA A 7 38.18 12.25 19.74
CA ALA A 7 39.03 12.71 20.85
C ALA A 7 39.97 11.58 21.34
N ASP A 8 39.51 10.33 21.30
CA ASP A 8 40.29 9.17 21.77
C ASP A 8 41.38 8.71 20.78
N GLU A 9 41.33 9.11 19.50
CA GLU A 9 42.38 8.80 18.52
C GLU A 9 43.55 9.81 18.53
N LEU A 10 43.46 10.89 19.31
CA LEU A 10 44.48 11.95 19.35
C LEU A 10 45.46 11.84 20.54
N GLU A 11 45.31 10.86 21.43
CA GLU A 11 46.25 10.66 22.56
C GLU A 11 47.52 9.86 22.20
N GLY A 12 47.69 9.44 20.93
CA GLY A 12 48.76 8.55 20.49
C GLY A 12 50.04 9.20 19.93
N ASP A 13 49.99 10.44 19.42
CA ASP A 13 51.12 11.06 18.70
C ASP A 13 51.43 12.47 19.25
N VAL A 14 52.01 12.51 20.45
CA VAL A 14 52.63 13.73 20.98
C VAL A 14 54.06 13.80 20.46
N MET A 15 54.27 14.32 19.25
CA MET A 15 55.52 14.97 18.81
C MET A 15 55.35 15.56 17.39
N ASN A 16 54.59 16.65 17.27
CA ASN A 16 54.82 17.78 16.37
C ASN A 16 53.66 18.76 16.59
N ALA A 17 53.91 19.85 17.30
CA ALA A 17 52.92 20.93 17.37
C ALA A 17 52.76 21.51 15.96
N PRO A 18 51.54 21.60 15.41
CA PRO A 18 51.31 22.23 14.12
C PRO A 18 51.79 23.69 14.17
N GLU A 19 52.42 24.16 13.11
CA GLU A 19 52.80 25.58 12.97
C GLU A 19 51.53 26.44 13.04
N GLU A 20 51.63 27.67 13.54
CA GLU A 20 50.47 28.57 13.76
C GLU A 20 49.58 28.69 12.50
N ASP A 21 50.21 28.65 11.32
CA ASP A 21 49.55 28.70 10.01
C ASP A 21 48.67 27.46 9.72
N GLU A 22 49.04 26.27 10.23
CA GLU A 22 48.25 25.04 10.05
C GLU A 22 46.99 25.04 10.93
N ILE A 23 47.06 25.66 12.11
CA ILE A 23 45.91 25.80 13.02
C ILE A 23 44.85 26.72 12.40
N GLU A 24 45.25 27.80 11.75
CA GLU A 24 44.34 28.74 11.10
C GLU A 24 43.60 28.08 9.92
N ILE A 25 44.31 27.31 9.08
CA ILE A 25 43.71 26.57 7.96
C ILE A 25 42.69 25.53 8.45
N VAL A 26 43.00 24.80 9.52
CA VAL A 26 42.07 23.81 10.10
C VAL A 26 40.81 24.50 10.64
N TRP A 27 40.95 25.67 11.29
CA TRP A 27 39.82 26.43 11.82
C TRP A 27 38.92 26.99 10.70
N GLU A 28 39.50 27.59 9.65
CA GLU A 28 38.74 28.09 8.50
C GLU A 28 37.93 26.98 7.80
N ASN A 29 38.52 25.78 7.66
CA ASN A 29 37.84 24.63 7.08
C ASN A 29 36.69 24.13 7.96
N LEU A 30 36.84 24.16 9.28
CA LEU A 30 35.79 23.78 10.23
C LEU A 30 34.61 24.76 10.18
N VAL A 31 34.89 26.06 10.10
CA VAL A 31 33.88 27.12 9.96
C VAL A 31 33.11 26.95 8.64
N ARG A 32 33.82 26.74 7.51
CA ARG A 32 33.19 26.48 6.21
C ARG A 32 32.31 25.22 6.21
N ALA A 33 32.74 24.16 6.90
CA ALA A 33 31.93 22.95 7.03
C ALA A 33 30.64 23.21 7.85
N GLY A 34 30.72 24.02 8.91
CA GLY A 34 29.56 24.48 9.68
C GLY A 34 28.56 25.30 8.84
N ASP A 35 29.06 26.23 8.04
CA ASP A 35 28.24 27.07 7.14
C ASP A 35 27.53 26.23 6.08
N ASN A 36 28.23 25.25 5.49
CA ASN A 36 27.66 24.32 4.52
C ASN A 36 26.56 23.44 5.15
N ALA A 37 26.74 22.98 6.38
CA ALA A 37 25.73 22.20 7.10
C ALA A 37 24.47 23.04 7.39
N ALA A 38 24.64 24.31 7.78
CA ALA A 38 23.54 25.25 7.99
C ALA A 38 22.78 25.56 6.68
N GLN A 39 23.49 25.74 5.56
CA GLN A 39 22.88 25.91 4.24
C GLN A 39 22.10 24.67 3.81
N MET A 40 22.62 23.46 4.06
CA MET A 40 21.94 22.21 3.69
C MET A 40 20.64 22.02 4.49
N GLN A 41 20.61 22.36 5.78
CA GLN A 41 19.39 22.37 6.59
C GLN A 41 18.37 23.43 6.14
N GLN A 42 18.82 24.57 5.62
CA GLN A 42 17.91 25.59 5.06
C GLN A 42 17.30 25.15 3.72
N LEU A 43 18.06 24.46 2.87
CA LEU A 43 17.56 23.90 1.62
C LEU A 43 16.53 22.80 1.86
N ASP A 44 16.78 21.93 2.84
CA ASP A 44 15.84 20.86 3.22
C ASP A 44 14.50 21.43 3.70
N ARG A 45 14.53 22.42 4.61
CA ARG A 45 13.31 23.13 5.05
C ARG A 45 12.55 23.81 3.91
N ARG A 46 13.26 24.44 2.96
CA ARG A 46 12.61 25.06 1.78
C ARG A 46 11.98 24.02 0.86
N GLN A 47 12.62 22.86 0.67
CA GLN A 47 12.04 21.78 -0.12
C GLN A 47 10.79 21.21 0.56
N GLU A 48 10.81 21.08 1.88
CA GLU A 48 9.67 20.63 2.67
C GLU A 48 8.50 21.62 2.58
N GLU A 49 8.76 22.93 2.72
CA GLU A 49 7.73 23.97 2.54
C GLU A 49 7.14 23.97 1.12
N LEU A 50 7.96 23.86 0.08
CA LEU A 50 7.48 23.77 -1.32
C LEU A 50 6.63 22.51 -1.55
N PHE A 51 7.01 21.38 -0.95
CA PHE A 51 6.25 20.14 -1.02
C PHE A 51 4.87 20.29 -0.36
N TRP A 52 4.82 20.83 0.87
CA TRP A 52 3.56 21.03 1.59
C TRP A 52 2.66 22.06 0.91
N ASN A 53 3.21 23.19 0.45
CA ASN A 53 2.45 24.20 -0.30
C ASN A 53 1.84 23.61 -1.58
N GLY A 54 2.62 22.86 -2.37
CA GLY A 54 2.12 22.19 -3.57
C GLY A 54 1.13 21.05 -3.29
N LEU A 55 1.16 20.46 -2.09
CA LEU A 55 0.14 19.50 -1.65
C LEU A 55 -1.17 20.21 -1.29
N PHE A 56 -1.11 21.32 -0.55
CA PHE A 56 -2.29 22.12 -0.19
C PHE A 56 -2.98 22.71 -1.43
N ASP A 57 -2.23 23.23 -2.40
CA ASP A 57 -2.77 23.74 -3.66
C ASP A 57 -3.57 22.66 -4.41
N ARG A 58 -3.04 21.42 -4.46
CA ARG A 58 -3.74 20.29 -5.09
C ARG A 58 -5.02 19.91 -4.34
N MET A 59 -5.00 19.98 -3.01
CA MET A 59 -6.18 19.70 -2.18
C MET A 59 -7.26 20.77 -2.35
N ASP A 60 -6.89 22.04 -2.49
CA ASP A 60 -7.84 23.13 -2.69
C ASP A 60 -8.49 23.06 -4.09
N VAL A 61 -7.72 22.72 -5.13
CA VAL A 61 -8.28 22.46 -6.48
C VAL A 61 -9.31 21.33 -6.47
N GLU A 62 -9.02 20.22 -5.78
CA GLU A 62 -9.96 19.09 -5.70
C GLU A 62 -11.19 19.44 -4.84
N ARG A 63 -11.03 20.23 -3.77
CA ARG A 63 -12.15 20.74 -2.97
C ARG A 63 -13.08 21.62 -3.80
N ASP A 64 -12.53 22.51 -4.62
CA ASP A 64 -13.33 23.37 -5.49
C ASP A 64 -14.02 22.59 -6.62
N ARG A 65 -13.37 21.54 -7.14
CA ARG A 65 -13.98 20.60 -8.08
C ARG A 65 -15.19 19.91 -7.46
N LEU A 66 -15.07 19.38 -6.24
CA LEU A 66 -16.18 18.73 -5.53
C LEU A 66 -17.32 19.71 -5.22
N ARG A 67 -17.01 20.96 -4.86
CA ARG A 67 -18.02 22.02 -4.69
C ARG A 67 -18.77 22.33 -5.97
N ARG A 68 -18.10 22.28 -7.13
CA ARG A 68 -18.75 22.48 -8.44
C ARG A 68 -19.71 21.34 -8.76
N ILE A 69 -19.28 20.09 -8.56
CA ILE A 69 -20.13 18.90 -8.73
C ILE A 69 -21.35 18.96 -7.82
N GLY A 70 -21.18 19.39 -6.57
CA GLY A 70 -22.30 19.55 -5.63
C GLY A 70 -23.37 20.53 -6.14
N ARG A 71 -22.95 21.67 -6.72
CA ARG A 71 -23.89 22.65 -7.30
C ARG A 71 -24.59 22.12 -8.56
N GLU A 72 -23.87 21.40 -9.42
CA GLU A 72 -24.47 20.76 -10.60
C GLU A 72 -25.52 19.71 -10.21
N ILE A 73 -25.29 18.95 -9.13
CA ILE A 73 -26.28 17.99 -8.61
C ILE A 73 -27.50 18.71 -8.04
N GLU A 74 -27.31 19.86 -7.38
CA GLU A 74 -28.40 20.66 -6.81
C GLU A 74 -29.24 21.32 -7.91
N GLU A 75 -28.62 21.81 -8.99
CA GLU A 75 -29.32 22.33 -10.19
C GLU A 75 -30.09 21.23 -10.95
N LEU A 76 -29.62 19.99 -10.92
CA LEU A 76 -30.33 18.82 -11.44
C LEU A 76 -31.40 18.27 -10.47
N GLY A 77 -31.52 18.86 -9.27
CA GLY A 77 -32.39 18.42 -8.18
C GLY A 77 -33.87 18.82 -8.31
N GLU A 78 -34.24 19.68 -9.26
CA GLU A 78 -35.64 19.89 -9.62
C GLU A 78 -36.03 18.90 -10.73
N ILE A 79 -37.07 18.10 -10.47
CA ILE A 79 -37.56 16.94 -11.28
C ILE A 79 -36.96 15.59 -10.88
N PHE A 80 -36.87 15.30 -9.58
CA PHE A 80 -37.14 13.93 -9.12
C PHE A 80 -38.59 13.85 -8.62
N LEU A 81 -39.51 13.67 -9.56
CA LEU A 81 -40.80 13.07 -9.22
C LEU A 81 -40.46 11.72 -8.60
N LEU A 82 -40.57 11.62 -7.27
CA LEU A 82 -40.44 10.36 -6.57
C LEU A 82 -41.33 9.36 -7.32
N PRO A 83 -40.77 8.27 -7.88
CA PRO A 83 -41.60 7.27 -8.52
C PRO A 83 -42.66 6.83 -7.51
N PRO A 84 -43.90 6.58 -7.95
CA PRO A 84 -44.95 6.13 -7.06
C PRO A 84 -44.43 4.95 -6.22
N PRO A 85 -44.83 4.86 -4.95
CA PRO A 85 -44.37 3.81 -4.07
C PRO A 85 -44.57 2.47 -4.78
N PRO A 86 -43.55 1.58 -4.79
CA PRO A 86 -43.71 0.28 -5.40
C PRO A 86 -44.94 -0.40 -4.78
N PRO A 87 -45.74 -1.13 -5.57
CA PRO A 87 -46.87 -1.86 -5.03
C PRO A 87 -46.39 -2.78 -3.90
N PRO A 88 -47.24 -3.05 -2.89
CA PRO A 88 -46.88 -3.91 -1.77
C PRO A 88 -46.26 -5.21 -2.30
N PHE A 89 -45.05 -5.49 -1.84
CA PHE A 89 -44.27 -6.64 -2.29
C PHE A 89 -44.95 -7.90 -1.76
N HIS A 90 -45.81 -8.50 -2.58
CA HIS A 90 -46.27 -9.85 -2.32
C HIS A 90 -45.07 -10.76 -2.58
N PRO A 91 -44.53 -11.46 -1.56
CA PRO A 91 -43.48 -12.42 -1.81
C PRO A 91 -44.04 -13.40 -2.86
N PRO A 92 -43.30 -13.66 -3.96
CA PRO A 92 -43.76 -14.63 -4.93
C PRO A 92 -44.08 -15.93 -4.19
N PRO A 93 -45.15 -16.64 -4.56
CA PRO A 93 -45.44 -17.93 -3.97
C PRO A 93 -44.15 -18.74 -3.99
N ARG A 94 -43.75 -19.27 -2.81
CA ARG A 94 -42.52 -20.05 -2.66
C ARG A 94 -42.56 -21.14 -3.71
N MET A 95 -41.87 -20.93 -4.84
CA MET A 95 -41.74 -21.99 -5.83
C MET A 95 -41.02 -23.13 -5.12
N PRO A 96 -41.49 -24.37 -5.29
CA PRO A 96 -40.75 -25.52 -4.81
C PRO A 96 -39.33 -25.37 -5.32
N HIS A 97 -38.36 -25.29 -4.40
CA HIS A 97 -36.96 -25.29 -4.79
C HIS A 97 -36.79 -26.49 -5.72
N PRO A 98 -36.26 -26.32 -6.94
CA PRO A 98 -35.96 -27.46 -7.77
C PRO A 98 -35.14 -28.41 -6.89
N PRO A 99 -35.46 -29.72 -6.85
CA PRO A 99 -34.73 -30.66 -6.02
C PRO A 99 -33.26 -30.41 -6.31
N THR A 100 -32.51 -29.99 -5.28
CA THR A 100 -31.10 -29.66 -5.42
C THR A 100 -30.46 -30.91 -5.97
N ARG A 101 -30.22 -30.92 -7.29
CA ARG A 101 -29.45 -31.99 -7.93
C ARG A 101 -28.17 -32.03 -7.11
N PRO A 102 -27.79 -33.19 -6.55
CA PRO A 102 -26.53 -33.29 -5.86
C PRO A 102 -25.49 -32.79 -6.84
N VAL A 103 -24.89 -31.64 -6.53
CA VAL A 103 -23.75 -31.15 -7.27
C VAL A 103 -22.67 -32.15 -6.91
N ILE A 104 -22.58 -33.22 -7.70
CA ILE A 104 -21.44 -34.12 -7.70
C ILE A 104 -20.29 -33.25 -8.18
N ARG A 105 -19.70 -32.49 -7.26
CA ARG A 105 -18.42 -31.83 -7.45
C ARG A 105 -17.47 -32.99 -7.73
N ARG A 106 -17.27 -33.29 -9.01
CA ARG A 106 -16.15 -34.12 -9.44
C ARG A 106 -14.93 -33.38 -8.91
N ARG A 107 -14.44 -33.79 -7.74
CA ARG A 107 -13.10 -33.40 -7.30
C ARG A 107 -12.22 -33.82 -8.47
N GLY A 108 -11.56 -32.86 -9.13
CA GLY A 108 -10.54 -33.20 -10.10
C GLY A 108 -9.62 -34.21 -9.42
N ALA A 109 -9.50 -35.40 -9.99
CA ALA A 109 -8.70 -36.44 -9.36
C ALA A 109 -7.25 -35.94 -9.34
N VAL A 110 -6.69 -35.82 -8.13
CA VAL A 110 -5.28 -35.49 -7.96
C VAL A 110 -4.49 -36.68 -8.52
N THR A 111 -3.66 -36.44 -9.52
CA THR A 111 -2.88 -37.50 -10.17
C THR A 111 -1.57 -37.74 -9.42
N GLU A 112 -0.99 -38.93 -9.56
CA GLU A 112 0.31 -39.26 -8.98
C GLU A 112 1.43 -38.31 -9.45
N GLY A 113 1.32 -37.84 -10.70
CA GLY A 113 2.23 -36.82 -11.23
C GLY A 113 2.18 -35.50 -10.46
N MET A 114 0.96 -35.02 -10.13
CA MET A 114 0.77 -33.80 -9.33
C MET A 114 1.29 -33.96 -7.90
N ILE A 115 1.13 -35.16 -7.31
CA ILE A 115 1.65 -35.47 -5.97
C ILE A 115 3.17 -35.38 -5.97
N ARG A 116 3.83 -36.04 -6.93
CA ARG A 116 5.29 -36.01 -7.07
C ARG A 116 5.84 -34.61 -7.33
N GLU A 117 5.16 -33.82 -8.16
CA GLU A 117 5.53 -32.43 -8.41
C GLU A 117 5.43 -31.57 -7.14
N ALA A 118 4.32 -31.70 -6.39
CA ALA A 118 4.15 -30.99 -5.13
C ALA A 118 5.22 -31.36 -4.08
N GLN A 119 5.66 -32.62 -4.03
CA GLN A 119 6.75 -33.05 -3.16
C GLN A 119 8.08 -32.40 -3.57
N ASN A 120 8.42 -32.44 -4.87
CA ASN A 120 9.64 -31.82 -5.37
C ASN A 120 9.67 -30.30 -5.10
N LEU A 121 8.56 -29.59 -5.30
CA LEU A 121 8.47 -28.15 -4.99
C LEU A 121 8.75 -27.88 -3.50
N ARG A 122 8.20 -28.68 -2.58
CA ARG A 122 8.49 -28.56 -1.14
C ARG A 122 9.97 -28.79 -0.82
N GLU A 123 10.60 -29.77 -1.47
CA GLU A 123 12.03 -30.04 -1.31
C GLU A 123 12.91 -28.95 -1.91
N MET A 124 12.46 -28.31 -2.99
CA MET A 124 13.14 -27.14 -3.57
C MET A 124 13.03 -25.92 -2.66
N ASP A 125 11.83 -25.64 -2.15
CA ASP A 125 11.59 -24.55 -1.20
C ASP A 125 12.40 -24.74 0.10
N ALA A 126 12.52 -25.98 0.59
CA ALA A 126 13.33 -26.30 1.77
C ALA A 126 14.84 -26.09 1.56
N ARG A 127 15.33 -26.27 0.32
CA ARG A 127 16.76 -26.10 -0.03
C ARG A 127 17.11 -24.68 -0.42
N ASN A 128 16.14 -23.90 -0.91
CA ASN A 128 16.38 -22.56 -1.41
C ASN A 128 16.05 -21.52 -0.32
N THR A 129 17.07 -21.01 0.36
CA THR A 129 16.93 -19.88 1.29
C THR A 129 16.68 -18.55 0.58
N SER A 130 16.92 -18.48 -0.74
CA SER A 130 16.46 -17.34 -1.55
C SER A 130 14.99 -17.56 -1.90
N TYR A 131 14.12 -17.17 -0.98
CA TYR A 131 12.70 -16.96 -1.25
C TYR A 131 12.60 -15.95 -2.39
N ILE A 132 12.40 -16.41 -3.63
CA ILE A 132 11.99 -15.53 -4.72
C ILE A 132 10.64 -14.96 -4.29
N ARG A 133 10.66 -13.76 -3.70
CA ARG A 133 9.46 -13.14 -3.15
C ARG A 133 8.65 -12.67 -4.34
N TYR A 134 7.56 -13.37 -4.62
CA TYR A 134 6.52 -12.83 -5.49
C TYR A 134 6.19 -11.41 -5.03
N SER A 135 6.04 -10.48 -5.98
CA SER A 135 5.68 -9.10 -5.62
C SER A 135 4.39 -9.12 -4.81
N ARG A 136 4.43 -8.49 -3.64
CA ARG A 136 3.26 -8.27 -2.79
C ARG A 136 2.62 -6.92 -3.08
N ASP A 137 3.08 -6.20 -4.09
CA ASP A 137 2.62 -4.85 -4.37
C ASP A 137 1.13 -4.86 -4.72
N CYS A 138 0.39 -3.92 -4.15
CA CYS A 138 -0.99 -3.74 -4.57
C CYS A 138 -1.02 -3.05 -5.93
N THR A 139 -1.55 -3.71 -6.94
CA THR A 139 -1.63 -3.17 -8.31
C THR A 139 -2.65 -2.03 -8.48
N VAL A 140 -3.46 -1.74 -7.45
CA VAL A 140 -4.41 -0.61 -7.45
C VAL A 140 -3.77 0.67 -6.94
N CYS A 141 -3.15 0.64 -5.75
CA CYS A 141 -2.55 1.81 -5.12
C CYS A 141 -1.02 1.84 -5.18
N ALA A 142 -0.39 0.86 -5.83
CA ALA A 142 1.06 0.67 -5.92
C ALA A 142 1.80 0.58 -4.56
N THR A 143 1.07 0.40 -3.44
CA THR A 143 1.69 0.22 -2.12
C THR A 143 2.49 -1.08 -2.12
N LYS A 144 3.79 -0.95 -1.82
CA LYS A 144 4.68 -2.10 -1.66
C LYS A 144 4.35 -2.84 -0.37
N ASN A 145 4.26 -4.16 -0.46
CA ASN A 145 4.03 -5.05 0.68
C ASN A 145 2.97 -4.53 1.70
N PRO A 146 1.70 -4.33 1.28
CA PRO A 146 0.66 -3.81 2.16
C PRO A 146 0.43 -4.76 3.36
N HIS A 147 0.34 -4.19 4.56
CA HIS A 147 0.20 -4.95 5.82
C HIS A 147 -1.05 -5.85 5.84
N GLN A 148 -2.13 -5.43 5.18
CA GLN A 148 -3.36 -6.21 5.11
C GLN A 148 -3.83 -6.32 3.66
N ARG A 149 -4.13 -7.54 3.23
CA ARG A 149 -4.62 -7.86 1.89
C ARG A 149 -6.03 -8.42 1.95
N ALA A 150 -6.72 -8.36 0.81
CA ALA A 150 -8.03 -8.95 0.61
C ALA A 150 -8.06 -9.74 -0.69
N VAL A 151 -8.82 -10.83 -0.72
CA VAL A 151 -9.05 -11.65 -1.90
C VAL A 151 -10.52 -11.58 -2.33
N TYR A 152 -10.76 -11.40 -3.63
CA TYR A 152 -12.10 -11.52 -4.20
C TYR A 152 -12.50 -13.00 -4.28
N SER A 153 -13.47 -13.42 -3.47
CA SER A 153 -13.80 -14.83 -3.20
C SER A 153 -14.13 -15.66 -4.44
N ASN A 154 -14.71 -15.05 -5.48
CA ASN A 154 -15.16 -15.78 -6.67
C ASN A 154 -14.06 -15.95 -7.72
N CYS A 155 -13.07 -15.06 -7.75
CA CYS A 155 -12.06 -15.03 -8.82
C CYS A 155 -10.61 -15.14 -8.33
N GLY A 156 -10.36 -15.08 -7.02
CA GLY A 156 -9.04 -15.23 -6.44
C GLY A 156 -8.09 -14.05 -6.62
N HIS A 157 -8.49 -12.96 -7.28
CA HIS A 157 -7.65 -11.77 -7.39
C HIS A 157 -7.45 -11.09 -6.04
N ILE A 158 -6.25 -10.58 -5.79
CA ILE A 158 -5.82 -10.04 -4.50
C ILE A 158 -5.51 -8.54 -4.63
N VAL A 159 -5.93 -7.74 -3.65
CA VAL A 159 -5.60 -6.31 -3.49
C VAL A 159 -5.25 -5.99 -2.04
N CYS A 160 -4.86 -4.75 -1.76
CA CYS A 160 -4.78 -4.24 -0.40
C CYS A 160 -6.19 -4.19 0.25
N TYR A 161 -6.31 -4.42 1.55
CA TYR A 161 -7.61 -4.38 2.24
C TYR A 161 -8.32 -3.03 2.10
N PRO A 162 -7.65 -1.87 2.29
CA PRO A 162 -8.27 -0.56 2.02
C PRO A 162 -8.83 -0.44 0.60
N CYS A 163 -8.08 -0.89 -0.41
CA CYS A 163 -8.47 -0.86 -1.81
C CYS A 163 -9.75 -1.67 -2.08
N ALA A 164 -9.92 -2.81 -1.40
CA ALA A 164 -11.14 -3.61 -1.51
C ALA A 164 -12.34 -2.91 -0.86
N VAL A 165 -12.15 -2.31 0.31
CA VAL A 165 -13.18 -1.54 1.02
C VAL A 165 -13.62 -0.32 0.22
N ASP A 166 -12.67 0.45 -0.31
CA ASP A 166 -12.96 1.64 -1.11
C ASP A 166 -13.71 1.27 -2.40
N ASN A 167 -13.33 0.17 -3.05
CA ASN A 167 -14.05 -0.33 -4.21
C ASN A 167 -15.51 -0.69 -3.89
N ALA A 168 -15.74 -1.37 -2.76
CA ALA A 168 -17.10 -1.72 -2.32
C ALA A 168 -17.90 -0.49 -1.87
N ARG A 169 -17.28 0.45 -1.16
CA ARG A 169 -17.94 1.67 -0.65
C ARG A 169 -18.29 2.65 -1.75
N SER A 170 -17.40 2.83 -2.73
CA SER A 170 -17.64 3.74 -3.86
C SER A 170 -18.67 3.20 -4.84
N GLY A 171 -18.91 1.88 -4.84
CA GLY A 171 -19.74 1.22 -5.84
C GLY A 171 -19.17 1.32 -7.26
N ALA A 172 -17.90 1.74 -7.43
CA ALA A 172 -17.30 2.04 -8.73
C ALA A 172 -17.36 0.86 -9.71
N THR A 173 -17.33 -0.38 -9.19
CA THR A 173 -17.46 -1.60 -10.00
C THR A 173 -18.80 -2.32 -9.79
N GLY A 174 -19.69 -1.83 -8.93
CA GLY A 174 -20.96 -2.47 -8.60
C GLY A 174 -20.79 -3.90 -8.06
N ASP A 175 -20.07 -4.05 -6.95
CA ASP A 175 -19.78 -5.34 -6.28
C ASP A 175 -18.97 -6.34 -7.13
N LYS A 176 -18.16 -5.83 -8.06
CA LYS A 176 -17.32 -6.65 -8.95
C LYS A 176 -15.84 -6.50 -8.62
N CYS A 177 -15.08 -7.56 -8.92
CA CYS A 177 -13.63 -7.52 -8.88
C CYS A 177 -13.07 -6.43 -9.82
N VAL A 178 -12.10 -5.65 -9.34
CA VAL A 178 -11.46 -4.57 -10.10
C VAL A 178 -10.65 -5.05 -11.32
N PHE A 179 -10.26 -6.33 -11.35
CA PHE A 179 -9.47 -6.90 -12.45
C PHE A 179 -10.33 -7.59 -13.50
N CYS A 180 -11.07 -8.63 -13.10
CA CYS A 180 -11.82 -9.47 -14.04
C CYS A 180 -13.30 -9.12 -14.13
N ARG A 181 -13.78 -8.15 -13.34
CA ARG A 181 -15.18 -7.70 -13.30
C ARG A 181 -16.21 -8.79 -12.97
N SER A 182 -15.77 -9.95 -12.48
CA SER A 182 -16.67 -10.97 -11.95
C SER A 182 -17.31 -10.44 -10.66
N THR A 183 -18.63 -10.57 -10.53
CA THR A 183 -19.34 -10.28 -9.28
C THR A 183 -18.72 -11.11 -8.17
N SER A 184 -18.24 -10.46 -7.12
CA SER A 184 -17.49 -11.11 -6.05
C SER A 184 -17.50 -10.27 -4.79
N ALA A 185 -17.82 -10.91 -3.66
CA ALA A 185 -17.44 -10.37 -2.37
C ALA A 185 -15.91 -10.45 -2.19
N PHE A 186 -15.38 -9.80 -1.16
CA PHE A 186 -13.98 -9.93 -0.75
C PHE A 186 -13.87 -10.39 0.69
N VAL A 187 -12.77 -11.08 1.00
CA VAL A 187 -12.43 -11.55 2.34
C VAL A 187 -11.04 -11.04 2.70
N LYS A 188 -10.88 -10.57 3.95
CA LYS A 188 -9.57 -10.16 4.49
C LYS A 188 -8.67 -11.38 4.66
N LEU A 189 -7.42 -11.29 4.19
CA LEU A 189 -6.39 -12.29 4.43
C LEU A 189 -5.73 -12.02 5.79
N PHE A 190 -5.51 -13.08 6.55
CA PHE A 190 -4.73 -13.04 7.80
C PHE A 190 -3.33 -13.55 7.49
N GLU A 191 -2.34 -12.69 7.70
CA GLU A 191 -0.93 -12.95 7.44
C GLU A 191 -0.19 -12.63 8.74
N GLU A 192 0.61 -13.58 9.23
CA GLU A 192 1.47 -13.39 10.40
C GLU A 192 2.89 -13.10 9.91
N GLU A 193 3.54 -12.12 10.51
CA GLU A 193 4.97 -11.91 10.32
C GLU A 193 5.69 -12.99 11.11
N CYS A 194 6.37 -13.92 10.43
CA CYS A 194 7.34 -14.78 11.09
C CYS A 194 8.45 -13.85 11.59
N GLY A 195 8.46 -13.59 12.91
CA GLY A 195 9.49 -12.76 13.53
C GLY A 195 10.89 -13.27 13.21
N GLU A 196 11.84 -12.35 13.12
CA GLU A 196 13.25 -12.71 13.16
C GLU A 196 13.52 -13.24 14.57
N GLU A 197 13.87 -14.52 14.71
CA GLU A 197 14.40 -15.05 15.97
C GLU A 197 15.71 -14.29 16.26
N GLU A 198 15.69 -13.39 17.25
CA GLU A 198 16.86 -12.65 17.76
C GLU A 198 17.88 -13.58 18.44
#